data_AF-A0AAN1PTH8-F1
#
_entry.id   AF-A0AAN1PTH8-F1
#
_cell.length_a   1.000
_cell.length_b   1.000
_cell.length_c   1.000
_cell.angle_alpha   90.00
_cell.angle_beta   90.00
_cell.angle_gamma   90.00
#
_symmetry.space_group_name_H-M   'P 1'
#
loop_
_entity.id
_entity.type
_entity.pdbx_description
1 polymer ?
#
loop_
_entity_poly.entity_id
_entity_poly.type
_entity_poly.pdbx_seq_one_letter_code
_entity_poly.pdbx_strand_id
1 'polypeptide(L)'
;MFLSRRFFPYFCTQSLGALNDNVYKNVLLLMVTYSQVEQLPLPIDLFVNLAAGLFILPFLLFSAHAGQVADNMDKARLIKRLKQIELLVMGCAAIAILTQSYIAMLILLFLTGTQSAYFGPVKYSLLPQALKANELVKGNAWVEMGTFVSILLGTLTAGVLIALENGLYITAGLVLVLALLGVVSSQKMPALPLQTPAKKVQFKPISGLVSTLKNAQKNRGIWMAILAISWFWFLGATYLTQFPNFAKTHLYADSTVVSVLLALFSIGVATGSWLCEKLSFDQVELGILPFGIAGLTVFGCDLLFALPNAAQFPSAYWQAADFVQNAQHWRVMADLFMVGVSGGLFIVPLYAFIQSRAEDGECAQAIAANNIMNSLFMVASAALSIFVLTVVELSIVQLFALLALMNLAVAIYVYRQVPEFTQRFISYLISHIMYRVTIKGRSGIPQQGAALLVANHVSYVDALILMGISPRPIRFVMAKGIAEIPLLKYVFRHAGVIPICSPKKCEKTYQHAFKQIAQALNNGELVCIFPEGRLTADGSLGEFRPGVETILRDNPVPVIPVGLVGLWGSFFSHKHGHALTSLPRRFWSKISVNVGEAIEGTDANRHQLQQEVQKLVAVPCSQ
;
A
#
# COMPACT_ATOMS: atom_id res chain seq x y z
N MET A 1 14.95 -13.69 1.22
CA MET A 1 14.02 -13.11 2.21
C MET A 1 13.04 -14.13 2.77
N PHE A 2 12.14 -14.73 1.97
CA PHE A 2 10.98 -15.50 2.46
C PHE A 2 11.34 -16.62 3.47
N LEU A 3 12.18 -17.59 3.09
CA LEU A 3 12.58 -18.73 3.94
C LEU A 3 13.56 -18.38 5.07
N SER A 4 13.83 -17.10 5.31
CA SER A 4 14.78 -16.68 6.35
C SER A 4 14.18 -16.85 7.75
N ARG A 5 15.04 -17.13 8.75
CA ARG A 5 14.64 -17.24 10.16
C ARG A 5 13.96 -15.99 10.72
N ARG A 6 14.24 -14.82 10.15
CA ARG A 6 13.66 -13.52 10.53
C ARG A 6 12.25 -13.27 9.98
N PHE A 7 11.82 -13.98 8.94
CA PHE A 7 10.53 -13.73 8.28
C PHE A 7 9.61 -14.94 8.26
N PHE A 8 10.10 -16.13 7.89
CA PHE A 8 9.25 -17.31 7.70
C PHE A 8 8.43 -17.70 8.95
N PRO A 9 9.02 -17.76 10.17
CA PRO A 9 8.24 -18.09 11.36
C PRO A 9 7.15 -17.07 11.67
N TYR A 10 7.44 -15.78 11.44
CA TYR A 10 6.48 -14.70 11.57
C TYR A 10 5.34 -14.84 10.54
N PHE A 11 5.67 -15.11 9.28
CA PHE A 11 4.69 -15.32 8.21
C PHE A 11 3.76 -16.51 8.50
N CYS A 12 4.28 -17.63 8.99
CA CYS A 12 3.44 -18.76 9.42
C CYS A 12 2.54 -18.36 10.60
N THR A 13 3.11 -17.69 11.60
CA THR A 13 2.39 -17.26 12.81
C THR A 13 1.19 -16.37 12.49
N GLN A 14 1.38 -15.37 11.61
CA GLN A 14 0.31 -14.46 11.23
C GLN A 14 -0.74 -15.13 10.33
N SER A 15 -0.31 -15.99 9.38
CA SER A 15 -1.23 -16.69 8.47
C SER A 15 -2.10 -17.71 9.21
N LEU A 16 -1.52 -18.46 10.17
CA LEU A 16 -2.26 -19.40 11.01
C LEU A 16 -3.26 -18.70 11.92
N GLY A 17 -2.90 -17.53 12.48
CA GLY A 17 -3.84 -16.73 13.27
C GLY A 17 -5.04 -16.27 12.44
N ALA A 18 -4.78 -15.66 11.28
CA ALA A 18 -5.84 -15.22 10.37
C ALA A 18 -6.72 -16.39 9.91
N LEU A 19 -6.14 -17.56 9.64
CA LEU A 19 -6.89 -18.75 9.25
C LEU A 19 -7.80 -19.21 10.39
N ASN A 20 -7.26 -19.32 11.61
CA ASN A 20 -8.00 -19.81 12.78
C ASN A 20 -9.17 -18.90 13.14
N ASP A 21 -8.95 -17.58 13.16
CA ASP A 21 -9.99 -16.59 13.40
C ASP A 21 -11.16 -16.72 12.41
N ASN A 22 -10.84 -16.94 11.13
CA ASN A 22 -11.87 -17.08 10.09
C ASN A 22 -12.55 -18.45 10.12
N VAL A 23 -11.86 -19.54 10.45
CA VAL A 23 -12.50 -20.84 10.68
C VAL A 23 -13.50 -20.71 11.83
N TYR A 24 -13.05 -20.23 12.99
CA TYR A 24 -13.89 -20.11 14.18
C TYR A 24 -15.11 -19.21 13.96
N LYS A 25 -14.90 -18.00 13.43
CA LYS A 25 -15.97 -17.04 13.16
C LYS A 25 -16.99 -17.61 12.18
N ASN A 26 -16.55 -18.16 11.05
CA ASN A 26 -17.48 -18.62 10.02
C ASN A 26 -18.22 -19.89 10.44
N VAL A 27 -17.57 -20.82 11.17
CA VAL A 27 -18.27 -21.98 11.75
C VAL A 27 -19.35 -21.52 12.72
N LEU A 28 -19.05 -20.60 13.64
CA LEU A 28 -20.05 -20.07 14.56
C LEU A 28 -21.27 -19.49 13.81
N LEU A 29 -21.02 -18.65 12.81
CA LEU A 29 -22.10 -18.05 12.01
C LEU A 29 -22.93 -19.12 11.29
N LEU A 30 -22.28 -20.07 10.62
CA LEU A 30 -22.96 -21.13 9.87
C LEU A 30 -23.73 -22.09 10.77
N MET A 31 -23.21 -22.44 11.94
CA MET A 31 -23.95 -23.24 12.93
C MET A 31 -25.27 -22.56 13.27
N VAL A 32 -25.23 -21.28 13.67
CA VAL A 32 -26.42 -20.55 14.09
C VAL A 32 -27.42 -20.36 12.95
N THR A 33 -26.94 -20.14 11.72
CA THR A 33 -27.81 -19.93 10.55
C THR A 33 -28.47 -21.22 10.06
N TYR A 34 -27.78 -22.38 10.07
CA TYR A 34 -28.25 -23.60 9.42
C TYR A 34 -28.76 -24.70 10.36
N SER A 35 -28.34 -24.73 11.63
CA SER A 35 -28.66 -25.86 12.52
C SER A 35 -30.07 -25.84 13.11
N GLN A 36 -30.99 -24.99 12.61
CA GLN A 36 -32.38 -24.84 13.09
C GLN A 36 -32.49 -24.96 14.62
N VAL A 37 -31.66 -24.21 15.35
CA VAL A 37 -31.57 -24.34 16.80
C VAL A 37 -32.88 -23.87 17.42
N GLU A 38 -33.70 -24.82 17.88
CA GLU A 38 -35.01 -24.56 18.51
C GLU A 38 -34.89 -23.71 19.80
N GLN A 39 -33.68 -23.51 20.33
CA GLN A 39 -33.41 -22.81 21.59
C GLN A 39 -32.24 -21.82 21.53
N LEU A 40 -32.15 -21.01 20.46
CA LEU A 40 -31.26 -19.84 20.51
C LEU A 40 -31.85 -18.78 21.47
N PRO A 41 -31.08 -18.24 22.43
CA PRO A 41 -31.55 -17.21 23.37
C PRO A 41 -31.79 -15.85 22.70
N LEU A 42 -31.36 -15.68 21.45
CA LEU A 42 -31.47 -14.45 20.66
C LEU A 42 -31.96 -14.80 19.25
N PRO A 43 -32.71 -13.91 18.57
CA PRO A 43 -33.02 -14.07 17.16
C PRO A 43 -31.74 -14.26 16.32
N ILE A 44 -31.80 -15.14 15.31
CA ILE A 44 -30.66 -15.47 14.44
C ILE A 44 -30.03 -14.21 13.82
N ASP A 45 -30.85 -13.31 13.29
CA ASP A 45 -30.37 -12.07 12.67
C ASP A 45 -29.64 -11.16 13.67
N LEU A 46 -30.16 -11.07 14.90
CA LEU A 46 -29.50 -10.31 15.95
C LEU A 46 -28.16 -10.97 16.33
N PHE A 47 -28.11 -12.30 16.41
CA PHE A 47 -26.91 -13.05 16.73
C PHE A 47 -25.81 -12.84 15.67
N VAL A 48 -26.14 -12.99 14.39
CA VAL A 48 -25.20 -12.82 13.28
C VAL A 48 -24.64 -11.39 13.26
N ASN A 49 -25.49 -10.39 13.46
CA ASN A 49 -25.07 -8.98 13.54
C ASN A 49 -24.18 -8.71 14.77
N LEU A 50 -24.52 -9.27 15.93
CA LEU A 50 -23.69 -9.19 17.12
C LEU A 50 -22.33 -9.86 16.91
N ALA A 51 -22.27 -11.03 16.28
CA ALA A 51 -21.02 -11.72 15.99
C ALA A 51 -20.10 -10.87 15.10
N ALA A 52 -20.64 -10.26 14.04
CA ALA A 52 -19.88 -9.37 13.16
C ALA A 52 -19.34 -8.14 13.93
N GLY A 53 -20.19 -7.51 14.76
CA GLY A 53 -19.83 -6.36 15.57
C GLY A 53 -18.80 -6.68 16.68
N LEU A 54 -19.00 -7.77 17.42
CA LEU A 54 -18.14 -8.19 18.53
C LEU A 54 -16.74 -8.61 18.08
N PHE A 55 -16.57 -9.08 16.85
CA PHE A 55 -15.25 -9.36 16.31
C PHE A 55 -14.48 -8.07 15.95
N ILE A 56 -15.17 -7.02 15.50
CA ILE A 56 -14.55 -5.76 15.05
C ILE A 56 -14.37 -4.77 16.21
N LEU A 57 -15.30 -4.73 17.16
CA LEU A 57 -15.32 -3.80 18.30
C LEU A 57 -13.99 -3.73 19.07
N PRO A 58 -13.28 -4.83 19.36
CA PRO A 58 -12.00 -4.79 20.06
C PRO A 58 -10.94 -3.94 19.37
N PHE A 59 -10.95 -3.84 18.03
CA PHE A 59 -10.00 -3.00 17.31
C PHE A 59 -10.22 -1.50 17.60
N LEU A 60 -11.47 -1.08 17.83
CA LEU A 60 -11.77 0.28 18.25
C LEU A 60 -11.33 0.52 19.71
N LEU A 61 -11.56 -0.45 20.60
CA LEU A 61 -11.34 -0.30 22.03
C LEU A 61 -9.86 -0.43 22.45
N PHE A 62 -9.12 -1.33 21.81
CA PHE A 62 -7.81 -1.78 22.31
C PHE A 62 -6.62 -1.46 21.40
N SER A 63 -6.83 -1.15 20.11
CA SER A 63 -5.70 -0.93 19.18
C SER A 63 -4.75 0.18 19.64
N ALA A 64 -5.28 1.28 20.20
CA ALA A 64 -4.45 2.39 20.69
C ALA A 64 -3.49 1.93 21.81
N HIS A 65 -4.01 1.18 22.79
CA HIS A 65 -3.19 0.60 23.83
C HIS A 65 -2.22 -0.47 23.28
N ALA A 66 -2.69 -1.30 22.36
CA ALA A 66 -1.86 -2.29 21.69
C ALA A 66 -0.66 -1.68 20.97
N GLY A 67 -0.83 -0.56 20.27
CA GLY A 67 0.25 0.18 19.64
C GLY A 67 1.29 0.65 20.66
N GLN A 68 0.84 1.22 21.79
CA GLN A 68 1.74 1.63 22.87
C GLN A 68 2.51 0.44 23.47
N VAL A 69 1.85 -0.69 23.69
CA VAL A 69 2.50 -1.91 24.19
C VAL A 69 3.53 -2.44 23.18
N ALA A 70 3.19 -2.44 21.89
CA ALA A 70 4.06 -2.93 20.82
C ALA A 70 5.30 -2.06 20.58
N ASP A 71 5.20 -0.75 20.77
CA ASP A 71 6.35 0.16 20.67
C ASP A 71 7.24 0.13 21.94
N ASN A 72 6.75 -0.38 23.07
CA ASN A 72 7.46 -0.41 24.36
C ASN A 72 7.80 -1.83 24.86
N MET A 73 7.69 -2.85 24.01
CA MET A 73 8.08 -4.22 24.32
C MET A 73 8.75 -4.89 23.12
N ASP A 74 9.65 -5.85 23.37
CA ASP A 74 10.19 -6.72 22.33
C ASP A 74 9.03 -7.36 21.53
N LYS A 75 9.02 -7.11 20.21
CA LYS A 75 7.89 -7.46 19.34
C LYS A 75 7.71 -8.97 19.21
N ALA A 76 8.80 -9.73 19.18
CA ALA A 76 8.74 -11.19 19.14
C ALA A 76 8.20 -11.76 20.45
N ARG A 77 8.57 -11.20 21.60
CA ARG A 77 8.03 -11.55 22.92
C ARG A 77 6.55 -11.24 23.03
N LEU A 78 6.10 -10.10 22.51
CA LEU A 78 4.68 -9.76 22.44
C LEU A 78 3.91 -10.80 21.62
N ILE A 79 4.38 -11.10 20.41
CA ILE A 79 3.74 -12.10 19.53
C ILE A 79 3.65 -13.47 20.20
N LYS A 80 4.73 -13.93 20.85
CA LYS A 80 4.74 -15.21 21.59
C LYS A 80 3.68 -15.26 22.70
N ARG A 81 3.56 -14.19 23.49
CA ARG A 81 2.53 -14.08 24.55
C ARG A 81 1.13 -14.06 23.99
N LEU A 82 0.91 -13.30 22.91
CA LEU A 82 -0.39 -13.24 22.25
C LEU A 82 -0.82 -14.60 21.69
N LYS A 83 0.12 -15.39 21.13
CA LYS A 83 -0.17 -16.75 20.66
C LYS A 83 -0.46 -17.74 21.78
N GLN A 84 0.17 -17.59 22.95
CA GLN A 84 -0.18 -18.40 24.12
C GLN A 84 -1.60 -18.08 24.63
N ILE A 85 -1.99 -16.80 24.63
CA ILE A 85 -3.35 -16.38 24.96
C ILE A 85 -4.34 -16.93 23.91
N GLU A 86 -4.01 -16.86 22.63
CA GLU A 86 -4.83 -17.44 21.55
C GLU A 86 -5.07 -18.94 21.76
N LEU A 87 -4.05 -19.72 22.14
CA LEU A 87 -4.22 -21.15 22.44
C LEU A 87 -5.20 -21.39 23.60
N LEU A 88 -5.14 -20.58 24.65
CA LEU A 88 -6.08 -20.68 25.77
C LEU A 88 -7.51 -20.35 25.32
N VAL A 89 -7.69 -19.23 24.60
CA VAL A 89 -9.00 -18.81 24.08
C VAL A 89 -9.57 -19.86 23.14
N MET A 90 -8.75 -20.43 22.25
CA MET A 90 -9.17 -21.46 21.31
C MET A 90 -9.46 -22.81 21.98
N GLY A 91 -8.80 -23.11 23.11
CA GLY A 91 -9.17 -24.26 23.94
C GLY A 91 -10.54 -24.10 24.59
N CYS A 92 -10.84 -22.91 25.13
CA CYS A 92 -12.18 -22.60 25.60
C CYS A 92 -13.20 -22.63 24.46
N ALA A 93 -12.85 -22.13 23.28
CA ALA A 93 -13.70 -22.14 22.10
C ALA A 93 -14.01 -23.56 21.61
N ALA A 94 -13.02 -24.47 21.61
CA ALA A 94 -13.23 -25.87 21.30
C ALA A 94 -14.24 -26.53 22.25
N ILE A 95 -14.13 -26.26 23.56
CA ILE A 95 -15.09 -26.74 24.56
C ILE A 95 -16.49 -26.13 24.31
N ALA A 96 -16.56 -24.83 23.98
CA ALA A 96 -17.82 -24.16 23.69
C ALA A 96 -18.51 -24.69 22.42
N ILE A 97 -17.74 -25.06 21.39
CA ILE A 97 -18.24 -25.72 20.17
C ILE A 97 -18.84 -27.08 20.51
N LEU A 98 -18.12 -27.91 21.28
CA LEU A 98 -18.56 -29.26 21.66
C LEU A 98 -19.80 -29.24 22.56
N THR A 99 -19.89 -28.25 23.45
CA THR A 99 -21.07 -28.06 24.31
C THR A 99 -22.18 -27.25 23.64
N GLN A 100 -21.97 -26.79 22.40
CA GLN A 100 -22.89 -25.94 21.63
C GLN A 100 -23.35 -24.68 22.40
N SER A 101 -22.46 -24.11 23.23
CA SER A 101 -22.76 -22.92 24.02
C SER A 101 -22.58 -21.65 23.18
N TYR A 102 -23.60 -21.29 22.41
CA TYR A 102 -23.55 -20.17 21.45
C TYR A 102 -23.18 -18.81 22.08
N ILE A 103 -23.66 -18.51 23.29
CA ILE A 103 -23.30 -17.27 24.00
C ILE A 103 -21.82 -17.30 24.42
N ALA A 104 -21.33 -18.44 24.93
CA ALA A 104 -19.90 -18.58 25.23
C ALA A 104 -19.06 -18.39 23.96
N MET A 105 -19.53 -18.93 22.84
CA MET A 105 -18.85 -18.74 21.55
C MET A 105 -18.80 -17.27 21.11
N LEU A 106 -19.85 -16.47 21.33
CA LEU A 106 -19.85 -15.02 21.08
C LEU A 106 -18.85 -14.27 21.97
N ILE A 107 -18.82 -14.60 23.27
CA ILE A 107 -17.86 -14.00 24.21
C ILE A 107 -16.42 -14.33 23.76
N LEU A 108 -16.17 -15.58 23.38
CA LEU A 108 -14.88 -16.02 22.88
C LEU A 108 -14.53 -15.35 21.54
N LEU A 109 -15.51 -15.06 20.68
CA LEU A 109 -15.30 -14.29 19.45
C LEU A 109 -14.83 -12.85 19.73
N PHE A 110 -15.36 -12.22 20.79
CA PHE A 110 -14.85 -10.93 21.25
C PHE A 110 -13.41 -11.04 21.80
N LEU A 111 -13.09 -12.13 22.50
CA LEU A 111 -11.74 -12.37 23.02
C LEU A 111 -10.72 -12.66 21.91
N THR A 112 -11.08 -13.42 20.87
CA THR A 112 -10.24 -13.61 19.69
C THR A 112 -10.05 -12.29 18.94
N GLY A 113 -11.12 -11.51 18.74
CA GLY A 113 -11.03 -10.15 18.20
C GLY A 113 -10.11 -9.24 19.03
N THR A 114 -10.13 -9.35 20.37
CA THR A 114 -9.23 -8.63 21.27
C THR A 114 -7.78 -9.04 21.06
N GLN A 115 -7.49 -10.34 20.99
CA GLN A 115 -6.15 -10.82 20.70
C GLN A 115 -5.65 -10.31 19.34
N SER A 116 -6.51 -10.34 18.31
CA SER A 116 -6.22 -9.83 16.97
C SER A 116 -5.99 -8.31 16.94
N ALA A 117 -6.74 -7.53 17.73
CA ALA A 117 -6.52 -6.09 17.91
C ALA A 117 -5.14 -5.78 18.51
N TYR A 118 -4.62 -6.63 19.40
CA TYR A 118 -3.23 -6.51 19.90
C TYR A 118 -2.19 -7.01 18.90
N PHE A 119 -2.52 -8.02 18.11
CA PHE A 119 -1.62 -8.59 17.13
C PHE A 119 -1.40 -7.64 15.93
N GLY A 120 -2.42 -6.88 15.52
CA GLY A 120 -2.38 -5.99 14.36
C GLY A 120 -1.20 -4.98 14.37
N PRO A 121 -1.04 -4.13 15.41
CA PRO A 121 0.05 -3.17 15.48
C PRO A 121 1.44 -3.81 15.46
N VAL A 122 1.63 -4.91 16.21
CA VAL A 122 2.93 -5.61 16.27
C VAL A 122 3.24 -6.35 14.96
N LYS A 123 2.22 -6.88 14.27
CA LYS A 123 2.36 -7.57 12.99
C LYS A 123 3.05 -6.70 11.96
N TYR A 124 2.59 -5.47 11.75
CA TYR A 124 3.14 -4.59 10.70
C TYR A 124 4.38 -3.82 11.17
N SER A 125 4.43 -3.39 12.43
CA SER A 125 5.60 -2.66 12.96
C SER A 125 6.85 -3.52 13.18
N LEU A 126 6.73 -4.84 13.11
CA LEU A 126 7.86 -5.78 13.12
C LEU A 126 8.64 -5.77 11.79
N LEU A 127 7.96 -5.55 10.66
CA LEU A 127 8.55 -5.62 9.33
C LEU A 127 9.75 -4.67 9.14
N PRO A 128 9.68 -3.37 9.47
CA PRO A 128 10.82 -2.47 9.30
C PRO A 128 12.03 -2.82 10.20
N GLN A 129 11.83 -3.57 11.29
CA GLN A 129 12.92 -4.05 12.14
C GLN A 129 13.49 -5.39 11.69
N ALA A 130 12.66 -6.27 11.13
CA ALA A 130 13.06 -7.60 10.69
C ALA A 130 13.63 -7.63 9.26
N LEU A 131 13.26 -6.68 8.41
CA LEU A 131 13.59 -6.66 6.98
C LEU A 131 14.49 -5.48 6.62
N LYS A 132 15.25 -5.62 5.53
CA LYS A 132 15.97 -4.49 4.95
C LYS A 132 14.99 -3.52 4.30
N ALA A 133 15.37 -2.25 4.15
CA ALA A 133 14.53 -1.23 3.51
C ALA A 133 14.03 -1.64 2.12
N ASN A 134 14.86 -2.32 1.32
CA ASN A 134 14.50 -2.80 -0.01
C ASN A 134 13.63 -4.07 -0.01
N GLU A 135 13.50 -4.75 1.14
CA GLU A 135 12.64 -5.92 1.32
C GLU A 135 11.26 -5.55 1.89
N LEU A 136 11.02 -4.28 2.25
CA LEU A 136 9.83 -3.86 2.98
C LEU A 136 8.53 -4.07 2.17
N VAL A 137 8.53 -3.70 0.89
CA VAL A 137 7.36 -3.92 0.02
C VAL A 137 7.11 -5.40 -0.19
N LYS A 138 8.17 -6.18 -0.43
CA LYS A 138 8.09 -7.63 -0.54
C LYS A 138 7.53 -8.27 0.72
N GLY A 139 7.98 -7.83 1.90
CA GLY A 139 7.45 -8.26 3.19
C GLY A 139 5.95 -8.01 3.32
N ASN A 140 5.51 -6.79 3.01
CA ASN A 140 4.09 -6.43 3.03
C ASN A 140 3.27 -7.22 2.00
N ALA A 141 3.78 -7.42 0.79
CA ALA A 141 3.11 -8.23 -0.24
C ALA A 141 2.85 -9.66 0.22
N TRP A 142 3.84 -10.32 0.83
CA TRP A 142 3.66 -11.65 1.40
C TRP A 142 2.66 -11.67 2.56
N VAL A 143 2.73 -10.68 3.45
CA VAL A 143 1.81 -10.58 4.59
C VAL A 143 0.37 -10.40 4.13
N GLU A 144 0.11 -9.52 3.17
CA GLU A 144 -1.23 -9.30 2.60
C GLU A 144 -1.72 -10.55 1.88
N MET A 145 -0.91 -11.13 0.99
CA MET A 145 -1.22 -12.39 0.31
C MET A 145 -1.60 -13.50 1.31
N GLY A 146 -0.77 -13.73 2.33
CA GLY A 146 -1.03 -14.74 3.35
C GLY A 146 -2.30 -14.46 4.14
N THR A 147 -2.61 -13.18 4.43
CA THR A 147 -3.84 -12.80 5.13
C THR A 147 -5.08 -13.13 4.30
N PHE A 148 -5.13 -12.73 3.04
CA PHE A 148 -6.29 -12.99 2.16
C PHE A 148 -6.46 -14.47 1.83
N VAL A 149 -5.38 -15.19 1.59
CA VAL A 149 -5.43 -16.65 1.40
C VAL A 149 -5.94 -17.35 2.66
N SER A 150 -5.48 -16.93 3.84
CA SER A 150 -5.97 -17.48 5.12
C SER A 150 -7.45 -17.18 5.37
N ILE A 151 -7.93 -15.97 5.05
CA ILE A 151 -9.35 -15.61 5.14
C ILE A 151 -10.19 -16.50 4.23
N LEU A 152 -9.75 -16.67 2.98
CA LEU A 152 -10.42 -17.53 2.00
C LEU A 152 -10.49 -18.97 2.48
N LEU A 153 -9.33 -19.56 2.81
CA LEU A 153 -9.25 -20.94 3.28
C LEU A 153 -10.07 -21.14 4.54
N GLY A 154 -10.08 -20.19 5.48
CA GLY A 154 -10.89 -20.28 6.69
C GLY A 154 -12.38 -20.28 6.41
N THR A 155 -12.83 -19.40 5.52
CA THR A 155 -14.23 -19.31 5.08
C THR A 155 -14.69 -20.59 4.37
N LEU A 156 -13.90 -21.09 3.42
CA LEU A 156 -14.22 -22.32 2.69
C LEU A 156 -14.20 -23.55 3.61
N THR A 157 -13.19 -23.66 4.47
CA THR A 157 -13.07 -24.77 5.42
C THR A 157 -14.26 -24.81 6.37
N ALA A 158 -14.72 -23.66 6.87
CA ALA A 158 -15.91 -23.59 7.71
C ALA A 158 -17.17 -24.16 7.02
N GLY A 159 -17.39 -23.83 5.74
CA GLY A 159 -18.51 -24.36 4.97
C GLY A 159 -18.46 -25.89 4.83
N VAL A 160 -17.28 -26.43 4.51
CA VAL A 160 -17.08 -27.89 4.41
C VAL A 160 -17.27 -28.57 5.77
N LEU A 161 -16.72 -28.02 6.85
CA LEU A 161 -16.80 -28.61 8.18
C LEU A 161 -18.24 -28.77 8.67
N ILE A 162 -19.10 -27.78 8.43
CA ILE A 162 -20.50 -27.83 8.85
C ILE A 162 -21.32 -28.89 8.08
N ALA A 163 -20.90 -29.23 6.86
CA ALA A 163 -21.56 -30.26 6.06
C ALA A 163 -21.18 -31.70 6.45
N LEU A 164 -20.14 -31.90 7.28
CA LEU A 164 -19.68 -33.22 7.70
C LEU A 164 -20.46 -33.73 8.91
N GLU A 165 -20.74 -35.04 8.96
CA GLU A 165 -21.42 -35.70 10.09
C GLU A 165 -20.72 -35.46 11.44
N ASN A 166 -19.38 -35.50 11.45
CA ASN A 166 -18.54 -35.22 12.63
C ASN A 166 -17.97 -33.80 12.65
N GLY A 167 -18.61 -32.86 11.94
CA GLY A 167 -18.13 -31.50 11.72
C GLY A 167 -17.74 -30.73 12.98
N LEU A 168 -18.53 -30.86 14.06
CA LEU A 168 -18.28 -30.19 15.33
C LEU A 168 -16.97 -30.66 16.00
N TYR A 169 -16.75 -31.97 16.07
CA TYR A 169 -15.54 -32.54 16.66
C TYR A 169 -14.30 -32.18 15.86
N ILE A 170 -14.39 -32.24 14.52
CA ILE A 170 -13.30 -31.87 13.62
C ILE A 170 -12.99 -30.37 13.77
N THR A 171 -14.01 -29.51 13.85
CA THR A 171 -13.81 -28.07 14.05
C THR A 171 -13.10 -27.79 15.37
N ALA A 172 -13.59 -28.36 16.48
CA ALA A 172 -12.99 -28.18 17.81
C ALA A 172 -11.52 -28.62 17.84
N GLY A 173 -11.19 -29.74 17.20
CA GLY A 173 -9.81 -30.19 17.03
C GLY A 173 -8.97 -29.25 16.15
N LEU A 174 -9.52 -28.80 15.02
CA LEU A 174 -8.82 -27.96 14.05
C LEU A 174 -8.42 -26.61 14.65
N VAL A 175 -9.33 -25.91 15.33
CA VAL A 175 -9.02 -24.59 15.93
C VAL A 175 -7.92 -24.67 16.98
N LEU A 176 -7.87 -25.77 17.73
CA LEU A 176 -6.81 -26.09 18.69
C LEU A 176 -5.48 -26.38 18.01
N VAL A 177 -5.48 -27.23 16.97
CA VAL A 177 -4.27 -27.57 16.20
C VAL A 177 -3.68 -26.33 15.54
N LEU A 178 -4.50 -25.48 14.93
CA LEU A 178 -4.05 -24.23 14.31
C LEU A 178 -3.43 -23.27 15.34
N ALA A 179 -4.05 -23.13 16.51
CA ALA A 179 -3.49 -22.32 17.59
C ALA A 179 -2.15 -22.88 18.12
N LEU A 180 -2.04 -24.21 18.29
CA LEU A 180 -0.82 -24.88 18.71
C LEU A 180 0.31 -24.68 17.69
N LEU A 181 0.03 -24.86 16.41
CA LEU A 181 0.98 -24.59 15.33
C LEU A 181 1.41 -23.11 15.32
N GLY A 182 0.49 -22.18 15.60
CA GLY A 182 0.78 -20.76 15.76
C GLY A 182 1.73 -20.47 16.93
N VAL A 183 1.58 -21.16 18.06
CA VAL A 183 2.52 -21.08 19.18
C VAL A 183 3.89 -21.61 18.76
N VAL A 184 3.95 -22.81 18.18
CA VAL A 184 5.20 -23.44 17.73
C VAL A 184 5.94 -22.57 16.70
N SER A 185 5.24 -21.98 15.74
CA SER A 185 5.85 -21.07 14.77
C SER A 185 6.35 -19.80 15.42
N SER A 186 5.60 -19.23 16.38
CA SER A 186 6.01 -17.99 17.07
C SER A 186 7.26 -18.16 17.92
N GLN A 187 7.48 -19.35 18.51
CA GLN A 187 8.67 -19.64 19.32
C GLN A 187 9.97 -19.54 18.51
N LYS A 188 9.91 -19.89 17.23
CA LYS A 188 11.05 -19.82 16.29
C LYS A 188 11.40 -18.40 15.85
N MET A 189 10.61 -17.39 16.25
CA MET A 189 10.91 -15.99 15.95
C MET A 189 12.10 -15.47 16.78
N PRO A 190 13.11 -14.84 16.15
CA PRO A 190 14.24 -14.24 16.84
C PRO A 190 13.78 -13.05 17.69
N ALA A 191 14.52 -12.75 18.76
CA ALA A 191 14.27 -11.55 19.57
C ALA A 191 14.50 -10.28 18.73
N LEU A 192 13.68 -9.26 18.98
CA LEU A 192 13.72 -7.96 18.32
C LEU A 192 13.67 -6.90 19.42
N PRO A 193 14.83 -6.59 20.02
CA PRO A 193 14.91 -5.66 21.13
C PRO A 193 14.52 -4.25 20.70
N LEU A 194 14.07 -3.46 21.67
CA LEU A 194 13.70 -2.07 21.45
C LEU A 194 14.91 -1.25 21.04
N GLN A 195 14.70 -0.34 20.09
CA GLN A 195 15.71 0.65 19.68
C GLN A 195 15.75 1.85 20.64
N THR A 196 14.67 2.07 21.39
CA THR A 196 14.52 3.17 22.35
C THR A 196 14.18 2.63 23.74
N PRO A 197 14.49 3.38 24.82
CA PRO A 197 14.14 2.96 26.19
C PRO A 197 12.64 2.77 26.36
N ALA A 198 12.23 1.65 26.94
CA ALA A 198 10.82 1.34 27.19
C ALA A 198 10.19 2.35 28.15
N LYS A 199 9.06 2.92 27.76
CA LYS A 199 8.23 3.79 28.61
C LYS A 199 7.13 2.97 29.28
N LYS A 200 6.68 3.43 30.46
CA LYS A 200 5.54 2.82 31.17
C LYS A 200 4.25 3.08 30.40
N VAL A 201 3.61 2.01 29.94
CA VAL A 201 2.33 2.07 29.22
C VAL A 201 1.17 2.15 30.21
N GLN A 202 0.16 2.97 29.92
CA GLN A 202 -1.05 3.10 30.73
C GLN A 202 -2.27 2.74 29.88
N PHE A 203 -3.18 1.93 30.44
CA PHE A 203 -4.43 1.61 29.76
C PHE A 203 -5.39 2.79 29.83
N LYS A 204 -5.52 3.51 28.72
CA LYS A 204 -6.37 4.70 28.56
C LYS A 204 -7.19 4.56 27.27
N PRO A 205 -8.32 3.84 27.29
CA PRO A 205 -9.03 3.46 26.06
C PRO A 205 -9.48 4.67 25.23
N ILE A 206 -10.16 5.64 25.86
CA ILE A 206 -10.72 6.79 25.13
C ILE A 206 -9.64 7.85 24.84
N SER A 207 -8.93 8.34 25.87
CA SER A 207 -7.92 9.38 25.68
C SER A 207 -6.71 8.89 24.89
N GLY A 208 -6.36 7.60 25.01
CA GLY A 208 -5.33 6.96 24.19
C GLY A 208 -5.73 6.85 22.72
N LEU A 209 -6.99 6.49 22.42
CA LEU A 209 -7.52 6.51 21.05
C LEU A 209 -7.41 7.91 20.43
N VAL A 210 -7.91 8.93 21.12
CA VAL A 210 -7.87 10.31 20.63
C VAL A 210 -6.43 10.78 20.41
N SER A 211 -5.53 10.49 21.36
CA SER A 211 -4.12 10.83 21.24
C SER A 211 -3.44 10.13 20.05
N THR A 212 -3.74 8.86 19.84
CA THR A 212 -3.15 8.04 18.76
C THR A 212 -3.56 8.59 17.40
N LEU A 213 -4.85 8.92 17.22
CA LEU A 213 -5.35 9.54 15.99
C LEU A 213 -4.74 10.94 15.77
N LYS A 214 -4.70 11.78 16.81
CA LYS A 214 -4.08 13.12 16.72
C LYS A 214 -2.60 13.06 16.36
N ASN A 215 -1.86 12.08 16.89
CA ASN A 215 -0.45 11.89 16.54
C ASN A 215 -0.29 11.49 15.08
N ALA A 216 -1.07 10.52 14.59
CA ALA A 216 -1.04 10.14 13.18
C ALA A 216 -1.38 11.30 12.23
N GLN A 217 -2.28 12.20 12.65
CA GLN A 217 -2.66 13.39 11.89
C GLN A 217 -1.55 14.44 11.76
N LYS A 218 -0.53 14.45 12.64
CA LYS A 218 0.61 15.37 12.53
C LYS A 218 1.40 15.15 11.24
N ASN A 219 1.54 13.89 10.83
CA ASN A 219 2.16 13.52 9.57
C ASN A 219 1.08 13.34 8.50
N ARG A 220 0.86 14.38 7.68
CA ARG A 220 -0.16 14.39 6.63
C ARG A 220 -0.04 13.20 5.67
N GLY A 221 1.18 12.75 5.36
CA GLY A 221 1.41 11.59 4.51
C GLY A 221 0.85 10.31 5.13
N ILE A 222 1.23 10.02 6.38
CA ILE A 222 0.76 8.85 7.12
C ILE A 222 -0.77 8.88 7.26
N TRP A 223 -1.34 10.03 7.62
CA TRP A 223 -2.79 10.17 7.76
C TRP A 223 -3.55 9.89 6.45
N MET A 224 -3.07 10.41 5.32
CA MET A 224 -3.69 10.14 4.02
C MET A 224 -3.56 8.66 3.61
N ALA A 225 -2.44 8.02 3.92
CA ALA A 225 -2.28 6.58 3.72
C ALA A 225 -3.25 5.77 4.59
N ILE A 226 -3.45 6.14 5.86
CA ILE A 226 -4.44 5.52 6.75
C ILE A 226 -5.85 5.64 6.16
N LEU A 227 -6.25 6.83 5.72
CA LEU A 227 -7.57 7.04 5.13
C LEU A 227 -7.76 6.24 3.83
N ALA A 228 -6.72 6.17 2.99
CA ALA A 228 -6.74 5.37 1.76
C ALA A 228 -6.89 3.87 2.06
N ILE A 229 -6.13 3.33 3.03
CA ILE A 229 -6.28 1.94 3.48
C ILE A 229 -7.69 1.71 4.06
N SER A 230 -8.18 2.63 4.88
CA SER A 230 -9.53 2.54 5.48
C SER A 230 -10.62 2.53 4.40
N TRP A 231 -10.44 3.32 3.34
CA TRP A 231 -11.33 3.31 2.18
C TRP A 231 -11.33 1.97 1.44
N PHE A 232 -10.18 1.32 1.29
CA PHE A 232 -10.13 -0.04 0.75
C PHE A 232 -10.93 -1.02 1.62
N TRP A 233 -10.80 -0.96 2.95
CA TRP A 233 -11.58 -1.81 3.85
C TRP A 233 -13.08 -1.51 3.80
N PHE A 234 -13.47 -0.26 3.60
CA PHE A 234 -14.86 0.12 3.36
C PHE A 234 -15.42 -0.57 2.11
N LEU A 235 -14.69 -0.48 0.99
CA LEU A 235 -15.08 -1.14 -0.26
C LEU A 235 -15.14 -2.66 -0.08
N GLY A 236 -14.06 -3.25 0.44
CA GLY A 236 -13.95 -4.69 0.64
C GLY A 236 -15.03 -5.24 1.57
N ALA A 237 -15.31 -4.58 2.70
CA ALA A 237 -16.37 -4.99 3.60
C ALA A 237 -17.76 -4.90 2.95
N THR A 238 -18.01 -3.87 2.13
CA THR A 238 -19.27 -3.77 1.39
C THR A 238 -19.41 -4.90 0.38
N TYR A 239 -18.41 -5.11 -0.49
CA TYR A 239 -18.43 -6.19 -1.49
C TYR A 239 -18.62 -7.56 -0.84
N LEU A 240 -17.77 -7.91 0.12
CA LEU A 240 -17.80 -9.23 0.77
C LEU A 240 -19.13 -9.50 1.49
N THR A 241 -19.73 -8.49 2.13
CA THR A 241 -21.02 -8.64 2.82
C THR A 241 -22.16 -8.83 1.82
N GLN A 242 -22.10 -8.19 0.66
CA GLN A 242 -23.17 -8.25 -0.32
C GLN A 242 -23.05 -9.42 -1.31
N PHE A 243 -21.89 -10.06 -1.45
CA PHE A 243 -21.69 -11.18 -2.39
C PHE A 243 -22.71 -12.32 -2.27
N PRO A 244 -23.09 -12.81 -1.07
CA PRO A 244 -24.08 -13.88 -0.96
C PRO A 244 -25.44 -13.47 -1.56
N ASN A 245 -25.92 -12.28 -1.22
CA ASN A 245 -27.18 -11.77 -1.74
C ASN A 245 -27.08 -11.42 -3.22
N PHE A 246 -25.99 -10.81 -3.65
CA PHE A 246 -25.70 -10.51 -5.06
C PHE A 246 -25.75 -11.76 -5.93
N ALA A 247 -25.09 -12.85 -5.51
CA ALA A 247 -25.12 -14.12 -6.24
C ALA A 247 -26.55 -14.68 -6.34
N LYS A 248 -27.29 -14.64 -5.24
CA LYS A 248 -28.67 -15.16 -5.19
C LYS A 248 -29.64 -14.35 -6.05
N THR A 249 -29.60 -13.01 -5.97
CA THR A 249 -30.63 -12.14 -6.59
C THR A 249 -30.28 -11.67 -7.99
N HIS A 250 -28.99 -11.51 -8.32
CA HIS A 250 -28.55 -10.94 -9.60
C HIS A 250 -27.85 -11.94 -10.51
N LEU A 251 -27.28 -13.01 -9.98
CA LEU A 251 -26.67 -14.09 -10.76
C LEU A 251 -27.51 -15.36 -10.81
N TYR A 252 -28.58 -15.42 -10.00
CA TYR A 252 -29.41 -16.60 -9.82
C TYR A 252 -28.58 -17.85 -9.50
N ALA A 253 -27.66 -17.70 -8.54
CA ALA A 253 -26.66 -18.71 -8.19
C ALA A 253 -26.71 -19.13 -6.71
N ASP A 254 -26.21 -20.33 -6.41
CA ASP A 254 -26.21 -20.90 -5.06
C ASP A 254 -24.94 -20.56 -4.23
N SER A 255 -24.82 -21.14 -3.04
CA SER A 255 -23.69 -20.93 -2.12
C SER A 255 -22.34 -21.44 -2.66
N THR A 256 -22.34 -22.38 -3.60
CA THR A 256 -21.11 -22.87 -4.23
C THR A 256 -20.53 -21.80 -5.15
N VAL A 257 -21.38 -21.03 -5.85
CA VAL A 257 -20.95 -19.89 -6.66
C VAL A 257 -20.46 -18.74 -5.78
N VAL A 258 -21.12 -18.45 -4.65
CA VAL A 258 -20.63 -17.45 -3.67
C VAL A 258 -19.18 -17.75 -3.26
N SER A 259 -18.87 -19.02 -3.04
CA SER A 259 -17.51 -19.48 -2.72
C SER A 259 -16.52 -19.20 -3.86
N VAL A 260 -16.93 -19.39 -5.12
CA VAL A 260 -16.13 -19.02 -6.30
C VAL A 260 -15.88 -17.51 -6.36
N LEU A 261 -16.89 -16.67 -6.14
CA LEU A 261 -16.74 -15.21 -6.18
C LEU A 261 -15.78 -14.72 -5.08
N LEU A 262 -15.92 -15.25 -3.85
CA LEU A 262 -15.01 -14.96 -2.74
C LEU A 262 -13.57 -15.42 -3.03
N ALA A 263 -13.42 -16.59 -3.66
CA ALA A 263 -12.12 -17.12 -4.08
C ALA A 263 -11.46 -16.23 -5.14
N LEU A 264 -12.19 -15.85 -6.19
CA LEU A 264 -11.69 -14.96 -7.23
C LEU A 264 -11.24 -13.62 -6.67
N PHE A 265 -12.05 -13.00 -5.80
CA PHE A 265 -11.67 -11.75 -5.15
C PHE A 265 -10.40 -11.90 -4.31
N SER A 266 -10.32 -12.94 -3.47
CA SER A 266 -9.17 -13.16 -2.57
C SER A 266 -7.88 -13.53 -3.32
N ILE A 267 -7.98 -14.38 -4.34
CA ILE A 267 -6.86 -14.72 -5.24
C ILE A 267 -6.44 -13.48 -6.05
N GLY A 268 -7.40 -12.65 -6.45
CA GLY A 268 -7.16 -11.36 -7.06
C GLY A 268 -6.30 -10.49 -6.16
N VAL A 269 -6.68 -10.28 -4.89
CA VAL A 269 -5.89 -9.48 -3.94
C VAL A 269 -4.48 -10.05 -3.76
N ALA A 270 -4.35 -11.36 -3.59
CA ALA A 270 -3.06 -12.04 -3.51
C ALA A 270 -2.18 -11.79 -4.77
N THR A 271 -2.78 -11.89 -5.96
CA THR A 271 -2.10 -11.64 -7.23
C THR A 271 -1.70 -10.18 -7.37
N GLY A 272 -2.56 -9.25 -6.97
CA GLY A 272 -2.27 -7.82 -6.92
C GLY A 272 -1.12 -7.47 -5.97
N SER A 273 -1.09 -8.09 -4.79
CA SER A 273 0.01 -7.92 -3.84
C SER A 273 1.35 -8.41 -4.40
N TRP A 274 1.35 -9.57 -5.07
CA TRP A 274 2.53 -10.08 -5.78
C TRP A 274 2.95 -9.19 -6.93
N LEU A 275 2.00 -8.70 -7.73
CA LEU A 275 2.29 -7.79 -8.84
C LEU A 275 2.88 -6.47 -8.31
N CYS A 276 2.40 -5.97 -7.17
CA CYS A 276 2.98 -4.79 -6.52
C CYS A 276 4.46 -5.01 -6.18
N GLU A 277 4.84 -6.17 -5.64
CA GLU A 277 6.27 -6.50 -5.40
C GLU A 277 7.09 -6.39 -6.69
N LYS A 278 6.58 -6.94 -7.80
CA LYS A 278 7.29 -6.94 -9.09
C LYS A 278 7.41 -5.55 -9.70
N LEU A 279 6.35 -4.76 -9.60
CA LEU A 279 6.30 -3.41 -10.14
C LEU A 279 7.02 -2.38 -9.26
N SER A 280 7.32 -2.70 -8.00
CA SER A 280 7.94 -1.75 -7.06
C SER A 280 9.47 -1.73 -7.08
N PHE A 281 10.11 -2.64 -7.83
CA PHE A 281 11.57 -2.73 -7.97
C PHE A 281 12.34 -2.61 -6.64
N ASP A 282 11.89 -3.38 -5.63
CA ASP A 282 12.47 -3.44 -4.29
C ASP A 282 12.50 -2.07 -3.55
N GLN A 283 11.55 -1.17 -3.84
CA GLN A 283 11.38 0.10 -3.13
C GLN A 283 9.92 0.39 -2.79
N VAL A 284 9.70 1.29 -1.84
CA VAL A 284 8.36 1.83 -1.53
C VAL A 284 7.94 2.78 -2.64
N GLU A 285 7.42 2.21 -3.74
CA GLU A 285 7.01 2.96 -4.93
C GLU A 285 5.52 3.27 -4.93
N LEU A 286 5.18 4.51 -4.59
CA LEU A 286 3.80 5.01 -4.57
C LEU A 286 3.23 5.25 -5.97
N GLY A 287 4.05 5.25 -7.01
CA GLY A 287 3.62 5.36 -8.40
C GLY A 287 2.76 4.20 -8.88
N ILE A 288 2.68 3.09 -8.13
CA ILE A 288 1.79 1.96 -8.46
C ILE A 288 0.34 2.24 -8.01
N LEU A 289 0.17 3.07 -6.98
CA LEU A 289 -1.11 3.35 -6.32
C LEU A 289 -2.24 3.76 -7.30
N PRO A 290 -2.00 4.60 -8.34
CA PRO A 290 -3.05 5.01 -9.27
C PRO A 290 -3.61 3.87 -10.10
N PHE A 291 -2.80 2.87 -10.45
CA PHE A 291 -3.29 1.70 -11.17
C PHE A 291 -4.27 0.89 -10.31
N GLY A 292 -3.96 0.73 -9.02
CA GLY A 292 -4.84 0.06 -8.07
C GLY A 292 -6.18 0.78 -7.92
N ILE A 293 -6.17 2.07 -7.58
CA ILE A 293 -7.44 2.79 -7.36
C ILE A 293 -8.24 3.03 -8.65
N ALA A 294 -7.58 3.23 -9.79
CA ALA A 294 -8.26 3.32 -11.08
C ALA A 294 -8.91 1.98 -11.47
N GLY A 295 -8.20 0.87 -11.27
CA GLY A 295 -8.74 -0.47 -11.50
C GLY A 295 -9.97 -0.76 -10.63
N LEU A 296 -9.95 -0.37 -9.35
CA LEU A 296 -11.12 -0.48 -8.47
C LEU A 296 -12.36 0.25 -9.02
N THR A 297 -12.19 1.43 -9.63
CA THR A 297 -13.28 2.15 -10.29
C THR A 297 -13.67 1.49 -11.61
N VAL A 298 -12.72 1.18 -12.48
CA VAL A 298 -13.00 0.68 -13.83
C VAL A 298 -13.72 -0.66 -13.78
N PHE A 299 -13.18 -1.64 -13.05
CA PHE A 299 -13.79 -2.97 -12.94
C PHE A 299 -15.03 -2.97 -12.04
N GLY A 300 -15.10 -2.07 -11.05
CA GLY A 300 -16.33 -1.84 -10.27
C GLY A 300 -17.49 -1.29 -11.13
N CYS A 301 -17.19 -0.39 -12.07
CA CYS A 301 -18.16 0.07 -13.07
C CYS A 301 -18.48 -1.00 -14.12
N ASP A 302 -17.47 -1.73 -14.61
CA ASP A 302 -17.66 -2.74 -15.66
C ASP A 302 -18.55 -3.89 -15.19
N LEU A 303 -18.43 -4.26 -13.91
CA LEU A 303 -19.27 -5.27 -13.25
C LEU A 303 -20.77 -5.01 -13.44
N LEU A 304 -21.18 -3.73 -13.52
CA LEU A 304 -22.58 -3.35 -13.75
C LEU A 304 -23.08 -3.74 -15.14
N PHE A 305 -22.20 -3.66 -16.14
CA PHE A 305 -22.49 -4.00 -17.53
C PHE A 305 -22.21 -5.47 -17.85
N ALA A 306 -21.53 -6.17 -16.94
CA ALA A 306 -21.23 -7.59 -17.04
C ALA A 306 -22.38 -8.50 -16.60
N LEU A 307 -23.42 -7.94 -15.97
CA LEU A 307 -24.54 -8.72 -15.45
C LEU A 307 -25.34 -9.40 -16.58
N PRO A 308 -25.67 -10.70 -16.44
CA PRO A 308 -26.54 -11.38 -17.40
C PRO A 308 -27.93 -10.74 -17.42
N ASN A 309 -28.56 -10.74 -18.59
CA ASN A 309 -29.89 -10.17 -18.75
C ASN A 309 -30.93 -11.05 -18.05
N ALA A 310 -31.79 -10.45 -17.21
CA ALA A 310 -32.71 -11.19 -16.35
C ALA A 310 -33.70 -12.09 -17.11
N ALA A 311 -33.96 -11.77 -18.38
CA ALA A 311 -34.79 -12.59 -19.28
C ALA A 311 -34.18 -13.97 -19.63
N GLN A 312 -32.93 -14.24 -19.23
CA GLN A 312 -32.21 -15.49 -19.51
C GLN A 312 -31.97 -16.34 -18.25
N PHE A 313 -32.59 -16.01 -17.11
CA PHE A 313 -32.38 -16.80 -15.90
C PHE A 313 -32.98 -18.21 -16.04
N PRO A 314 -32.21 -19.26 -15.77
CA PRO A 314 -32.70 -20.63 -15.79
C PRO A 314 -33.73 -20.89 -14.69
N SER A 315 -34.49 -21.98 -14.82
CA SER A 315 -35.47 -22.40 -13.81
C SER A 315 -34.85 -22.92 -12.51
N ALA A 316 -33.53 -23.16 -12.50
CA ALA A 316 -32.77 -23.63 -11.35
C ALA A 316 -31.55 -22.73 -11.09
N TYR A 317 -31.09 -22.66 -9.84
CA TYR A 317 -29.92 -21.87 -9.48
C TYR A 317 -28.64 -22.44 -10.12
N TRP A 318 -27.77 -21.56 -10.61
CA TRP A 318 -26.45 -21.95 -11.10
C TRP A 318 -25.59 -22.51 -9.97
N GLN A 319 -24.98 -23.67 -10.23
CA GLN A 319 -23.95 -24.27 -9.39
C GLN A 319 -22.56 -23.89 -9.89
N ALA A 320 -21.54 -23.99 -9.04
CA ALA A 320 -20.18 -23.57 -9.36
C ALA A 320 -19.62 -24.16 -10.67
N ALA A 321 -19.85 -25.46 -10.92
CA ALA A 321 -19.32 -26.14 -12.10
C ALA A 321 -19.89 -25.55 -13.41
N ASP A 322 -21.21 -25.38 -13.46
CA ASP A 322 -21.91 -24.84 -14.63
C ASP A 322 -21.68 -23.34 -14.79
N PHE A 323 -21.62 -22.61 -13.66
CA PHE A 323 -21.38 -21.17 -13.63
C PHE A 323 -20.02 -20.82 -14.24
N VAL A 324 -18.97 -21.57 -13.89
CA VAL A 324 -17.61 -21.32 -14.43
C VAL A 324 -17.50 -21.70 -15.91
N GLN A 325 -18.23 -22.73 -16.34
CA GLN A 325 -18.21 -23.18 -17.75
C GLN A 325 -19.00 -22.26 -18.68
N ASN A 326 -20.01 -21.56 -18.17
CA ASN A 326 -20.82 -20.67 -18.98
C ASN A 326 -20.10 -19.34 -19.28
N ALA A 327 -19.86 -19.09 -20.57
CA ALA A 327 -19.16 -17.90 -21.07
C ALA A 327 -19.84 -16.58 -20.69
N GLN A 328 -21.15 -16.58 -20.39
CA GLN A 328 -21.88 -15.38 -19.94
C GLN A 328 -21.38 -14.84 -18.59
N HIS A 329 -20.80 -15.70 -17.74
CA HIS A 329 -20.34 -15.31 -16.41
C HIS A 329 -18.86 -14.93 -16.36
N TRP A 330 -18.10 -15.15 -17.44
CA TRP A 330 -16.66 -14.91 -17.47
C TRP A 330 -16.29 -13.45 -17.24
N ARG A 331 -17.09 -12.51 -17.75
CA ARG A 331 -16.86 -11.08 -17.53
C ARG A 331 -17.02 -10.69 -16.07
N VAL A 332 -18.09 -11.14 -15.41
CA VAL A 332 -18.32 -10.94 -13.97
C VAL A 332 -17.16 -11.53 -13.15
N MET A 333 -16.72 -12.74 -13.48
CA MET A 333 -15.59 -13.38 -12.80
C MET A 333 -14.28 -12.60 -13.01
N ALA A 334 -14.02 -12.12 -14.23
CA ALA A 334 -12.85 -11.32 -14.55
C ALA A 334 -12.87 -9.98 -13.81
N ASP A 335 -14.01 -9.29 -13.77
CA ASP A 335 -14.16 -8.01 -13.06
C ASP A 335 -13.91 -8.18 -11.57
N LEU A 336 -14.51 -9.19 -10.93
CA LEU A 336 -14.30 -9.45 -9.51
C LEU A 336 -12.85 -9.82 -9.18
N PHE A 337 -12.22 -10.64 -10.02
CA PHE A 337 -10.80 -10.94 -9.92
C PHE A 337 -9.95 -9.66 -10.04
N MET A 338 -10.25 -8.81 -11.03
CA MET A 338 -9.50 -7.59 -11.30
C MET A 338 -9.75 -6.49 -10.26
N VAL A 339 -10.94 -6.42 -9.65
CA VAL A 339 -11.19 -5.60 -8.46
C VAL A 339 -10.28 -6.07 -7.32
N GLY A 340 -10.15 -7.38 -7.11
CA GLY A 340 -9.19 -7.96 -6.16
C GLY A 340 -7.75 -7.55 -6.47
N VAL A 341 -7.28 -7.77 -7.71
CA VAL A 341 -5.91 -7.39 -8.16
C VAL A 341 -5.64 -5.91 -7.92
N SER A 342 -6.60 -5.07 -8.26
CA SER A 342 -6.54 -3.63 -8.08
C SER A 342 -6.44 -3.26 -6.59
N GLY A 343 -7.17 -3.97 -5.73
CA GLY A 343 -7.06 -3.88 -4.28
C GLY A 343 -5.67 -4.21 -3.74
N GLY A 344 -5.07 -5.31 -4.20
CA GLY A 344 -3.72 -5.72 -3.82
C GLY A 344 -2.65 -4.70 -4.23
N LEU A 345 -2.74 -4.17 -5.45
CA LEU A 345 -1.88 -3.08 -5.97
C LEU A 345 -2.04 -1.78 -5.16
N PHE A 346 -3.23 -1.54 -4.61
CA PHE A 346 -3.54 -0.34 -3.86
C PHE A 346 -3.04 -0.41 -2.41
N ILE A 347 -3.26 -1.52 -1.70
CA ILE A 347 -3.03 -1.58 -0.25
C ILE A 347 -1.56 -1.81 0.16
N VAL A 348 -0.82 -2.65 -0.58
CA VAL A 348 0.56 -3.02 -0.25
C VAL A 348 1.51 -1.81 -0.16
N PRO A 349 1.55 -0.87 -1.13
CA PRO A 349 2.48 0.24 -1.06
C PRO A 349 2.13 1.22 0.07
N LEU A 350 0.85 1.33 0.45
CA LEU A 350 0.40 2.21 1.55
C LEU A 350 0.88 1.72 2.91
N TYR A 351 0.82 0.41 3.18
CA TYR A 351 1.37 -0.15 4.43
C TYR A 351 2.88 0.02 4.51
N ALA A 352 3.59 -0.29 3.42
CA ALA A 352 5.03 -0.07 3.36
C ALA A 352 5.38 1.42 3.53
N PHE A 353 4.56 2.33 2.99
CA PHE A 353 4.71 3.77 3.16
C PHE A 353 4.56 4.20 4.62
N ILE A 354 3.49 3.79 5.32
CA ILE A 354 3.30 4.10 6.75
C ILE A 354 4.50 3.62 7.57
N GLN A 355 4.97 2.39 7.31
CA GLN A 355 6.11 1.80 8.02
C GLN A 355 7.42 2.53 7.76
N SER A 356 7.66 2.95 6.51
CA SER A 356 8.90 3.64 6.14
C SER A 356 8.97 5.10 6.58
N ARG A 357 7.80 5.73 6.82
CA ARG A 357 7.69 7.14 7.21
C ARG A 357 7.49 7.37 8.70
N ALA A 358 7.07 6.35 9.45
CA ALA A 358 6.92 6.45 10.88
C ALA A 358 8.27 6.67 11.56
N GLU A 359 8.30 7.52 12.59
CA GLU A 359 9.50 7.73 13.40
C GLU A 359 9.83 6.47 14.22
N ASP A 360 11.10 6.35 14.61
CA ASP A 360 11.58 5.21 15.39
C ASP A 360 10.84 5.11 16.72
N GLY A 361 10.15 3.98 16.93
CA GLY A 361 9.33 3.75 18.12
C GLY A 361 7.91 4.33 18.06
N GLU A 362 7.45 4.83 16.92
CA GLU A 362 6.05 5.27 16.71
C GLU A 362 5.30 4.45 15.64
N CYS A 363 5.99 3.51 14.98
CA CYS A 363 5.41 2.71 13.90
C CYS A 363 4.20 1.88 14.35
N ALA A 364 4.23 1.26 15.54
CA ALA A 364 3.08 0.49 16.00
C ALA A 364 1.89 1.38 16.34
N GLN A 365 2.10 2.59 16.87
CA GLN A 365 1.04 3.57 17.06
C GLN A 365 0.42 4.04 15.73
N ALA A 366 1.21 4.27 14.68
CA ALA A 366 0.67 4.61 13.37
C ALA A 366 -0.22 3.48 12.79
N ILE A 367 0.20 2.22 12.95
CA ILE A 367 -0.60 1.06 12.55
C ILE A 367 -1.83 0.89 13.47
N ALA A 368 -1.73 1.21 14.75
CA ALA A 368 -2.88 1.23 15.65
C ALA A 368 -3.94 2.25 15.21
N ALA A 369 -3.52 3.47 14.83
CA ALA A 369 -4.39 4.47 14.24
C ALA A 369 -5.05 3.93 12.96
N ASN A 370 -4.28 3.24 12.10
CA ASN A 370 -4.79 2.59 10.90
C ASN A 370 -5.91 1.58 11.23
N ASN A 371 -5.67 0.68 12.19
CA ASN A 371 -6.65 -0.34 12.56
C ASN A 371 -7.95 0.25 13.12
N ILE A 372 -7.84 1.33 13.91
CA ILE A 372 -9.02 2.06 14.43
C ILE A 372 -9.83 2.62 13.27
N MET A 373 -9.18 3.32 12.34
CA MET A 373 -9.85 3.92 11.19
C MET A 373 -10.45 2.87 10.25
N ASN A 374 -9.75 1.77 9.99
CA ASN A 374 -10.27 0.65 9.21
C ASN A 374 -11.55 0.10 9.83
N SER A 375 -11.57 -0.10 11.15
CA SER A 375 -12.72 -0.62 11.87
C SER A 375 -13.91 0.33 11.80
N LEU A 376 -13.69 1.63 11.96
CA LEU A 376 -14.72 2.66 11.79
C LEU A 376 -15.27 2.67 10.36
N PHE A 377 -14.42 2.53 9.34
CA PHE A 377 -14.83 2.49 7.95
C PHE A 377 -15.62 1.22 7.61
N MET A 378 -15.23 0.06 8.13
CA MET A 378 -16.01 -1.17 7.96
C MET A 378 -17.42 -1.04 8.59
N VAL A 379 -17.54 -0.48 9.79
CA VAL A 379 -18.85 -0.21 10.42
C VAL A 379 -19.66 0.82 9.62
N ALA A 380 -19.02 1.90 9.16
CA ALA A 380 -19.66 2.89 8.30
C ALA A 380 -20.15 2.31 6.98
N SER A 381 -19.44 1.32 6.42
CA SER A 381 -19.82 0.63 5.19
C SER A 381 -21.08 -0.22 5.36
N ALA A 382 -21.21 -0.88 6.52
CA ALA A 382 -22.42 -1.61 6.88
C ALA A 382 -23.60 -0.65 7.07
N ALA A 383 -23.40 0.47 7.77
CA ALA A 383 -24.43 1.50 7.94
C ALA A 383 -24.87 2.11 6.60
N LEU A 384 -23.93 2.42 5.70
CA LEU A 384 -24.25 2.90 4.34
C LEU A 384 -25.04 1.85 3.57
N SER A 385 -24.62 0.58 3.62
CA SER A 385 -25.31 -0.51 2.92
C SER A 385 -26.75 -0.67 3.41
N ILE A 386 -26.98 -0.65 4.73
CA ILE A 386 -28.33 -0.71 5.32
C ILE A 386 -29.16 0.49 4.85
N PHE A 387 -28.61 1.70 4.92
CA PHE A 387 -29.32 2.90 4.49
C PHE A 387 -29.70 2.82 3.00
N VAL A 388 -28.75 2.49 2.13
CA VAL A 388 -28.96 2.44 0.68
C VAL A 388 -29.94 1.33 0.28
N LEU A 389 -29.82 0.13 0.85
CA LEU A 389 -30.63 -1.03 0.46
C LEU A 389 -32.00 -1.06 1.12
N THR A 390 -32.13 -0.59 2.37
CA THR A 390 -33.39 -0.67 3.14
C THR A 390 -34.16 0.64 3.17
N VAL A 391 -33.49 1.80 3.22
CA VAL A 391 -34.17 3.11 3.35
C VAL A 391 -34.36 3.79 2.00
N VAL A 392 -33.32 3.78 1.15
CA VAL A 392 -33.41 4.33 -0.22
C VAL A 392 -33.96 3.28 -1.21
N GLU A 393 -34.02 2.01 -0.80
CA GLU A 393 -34.53 0.88 -1.58
C GLU A 393 -33.78 0.69 -2.92
N LEU A 394 -32.51 1.07 -2.98
CA LEU A 394 -31.66 0.82 -4.15
C LEU A 394 -31.21 -0.64 -4.18
N SER A 395 -31.02 -1.17 -5.39
CA SER A 395 -30.49 -2.52 -5.60
C SER A 395 -29.00 -2.64 -5.23
N ILE A 396 -28.53 -3.87 -5.01
CA ILE A 396 -27.11 -4.15 -4.73
C ILE A 396 -26.20 -3.67 -5.88
N VAL A 397 -26.67 -3.78 -7.12
CA VAL A 397 -25.96 -3.31 -8.31
C VAL A 397 -25.80 -1.78 -8.27
N GLN A 398 -26.84 -1.05 -7.88
CA GLN A 398 -26.77 0.41 -7.71
C GLN A 398 -25.88 0.80 -6.53
N LEU A 399 -25.83 0.00 -5.46
CA LEU A 399 -24.86 0.18 -4.38
C LEU A 399 -23.42 0.04 -4.91
N PHE A 400 -23.11 -1.00 -5.69
CA PHE A 400 -21.78 -1.15 -6.30
C PHE A 400 -21.44 0.00 -7.26
N ALA A 401 -22.41 0.50 -8.02
CA ALA A 401 -22.24 1.68 -8.86
C ALA A 401 -21.89 2.93 -8.04
N LEU A 402 -22.62 3.15 -6.94
CA LEU A 402 -22.34 4.23 -6.00
C LEU A 402 -20.92 4.12 -5.42
N LEU A 403 -20.49 2.91 -5.04
CA LEU A 403 -19.13 2.68 -4.54
C LEU A 403 -18.06 3.00 -5.59
N ALA A 404 -18.27 2.63 -6.85
CA ALA A 404 -17.32 2.91 -7.93
C ALA A 404 -17.17 4.43 -8.18
N LEU A 405 -18.28 5.18 -8.12
CA LEU A 405 -18.29 6.65 -8.20
C LEU A 405 -17.63 7.31 -6.98
N MET A 406 -17.94 6.83 -5.77
CA MET A 406 -17.28 7.30 -4.56
C MET A 406 -15.78 7.02 -4.60
N ASN A 407 -15.36 5.85 -5.12
CA ASN A 407 -13.94 5.50 -5.26
C ASN A 407 -13.22 6.45 -6.21
N LEU A 408 -13.87 6.85 -7.31
CA LEU A 408 -13.33 7.86 -8.21
C LEU A 408 -13.16 9.21 -7.51
N ALA A 409 -14.14 9.64 -6.72
CA ALA A 409 -14.06 10.88 -5.94
C ALA A 409 -12.92 10.83 -4.90
N VAL A 410 -12.78 9.71 -4.19
CA VAL A 410 -11.68 9.49 -3.23
C VAL A 410 -10.33 9.49 -3.93
N ALA A 411 -10.21 8.87 -5.10
CA ALA A 411 -8.99 8.90 -5.91
C ALA A 411 -8.58 10.34 -6.23
N ILE A 412 -9.51 11.13 -6.78
CA ILE A 412 -9.27 12.54 -7.11
C ILE A 412 -8.84 13.33 -5.86
N TYR A 413 -9.49 13.09 -4.72
CA TYR A 413 -9.16 13.76 -3.46
C TYR A 413 -7.74 13.43 -2.98
N VAL A 414 -7.40 12.14 -2.88
CA VAL A 414 -6.11 11.68 -2.36
C VAL A 414 -4.94 12.22 -3.21
N TYR A 415 -5.05 12.17 -4.55
CA TYR A 415 -3.98 12.66 -5.44
C TYR A 415 -3.83 14.18 -5.46
N ARG A 416 -4.91 14.93 -5.21
CA ARG A 416 -4.84 16.38 -5.07
C ARG A 416 -4.18 16.79 -3.75
N GLN A 417 -4.33 16.00 -2.68
CA GLN A 417 -3.83 16.35 -1.37
C GLN A 417 -2.36 15.98 -1.13
N VAL A 418 -1.83 15.02 -1.88
CA VAL A 418 -0.46 14.53 -1.73
C VAL A 418 0.28 14.59 -3.06
N PRO A 419 0.94 15.73 -3.38
CA PRO A 419 1.66 15.91 -4.65
C PRO A 419 2.73 14.84 -4.90
N GLU A 420 3.31 14.27 -3.84
CA GLU A 420 4.27 13.16 -3.91
C GLU A 420 3.70 11.95 -4.65
N PHE A 421 2.42 11.62 -4.46
CA PHE A 421 1.78 10.47 -5.13
C PHE A 421 1.70 10.69 -6.64
N THR A 422 1.28 11.89 -7.05
CA THR A 422 1.20 12.28 -8.47
C THR A 422 2.58 12.34 -9.12
N GLN A 423 3.58 12.87 -8.42
CA GLN A 423 4.96 12.94 -8.91
C GLN A 423 5.57 11.55 -9.12
N ARG A 424 5.41 10.66 -8.13
CA ARG A 424 5.87 9.28 -8.20
C ARG A 424 5.18 8.53 -9.34
N PHE A 425 3.89 8.73 -9.54
CA PHE A 425 3.16 8.14 -10.66
C PHE A 425 3.66 8.60 -12.02
N ILE A 426 3.77 9.91 -12.24
CA ILE A 426 4.27 10.46 -13.51
C ILE A 426 5.67 9.93 -13.78
N SER A 427 6.52 9.93 -12.75
CA SER A 427 7.87 9.46 -12.88
C SER A 427 7.94 7.95 -13.17
N TYR A 428 7.08 7.15 -12.52
CA TYR A 428 6.92 5.73 -12.79
C TYR A 428 6.48 5.48 -14.24
N LEU A 429 5.45 6.17 -14.73
CA LEU A 429 4.98 6.05 -16.12
C LEU A 429 6.09 6.35 -17.11
N ILE A 430 6.84 7.45 -16.91
CA ILE A 430 7.90 7.85 -17.82
C ILE A 430 9.05 6.85 -17.79
N SER A 431 9.48 6.43 -16.60
CA SER A 431 10.61 5.51 -16.44
C SER A 431 10.32 4.08 -16.90
N HIS A 432 9.04 3.67 -17.00
CA HIS A 432 8.67 2.29 -17.33
C HIS A 432 7.91 2.12 -18.66
N ILE A 433 7.09 3.09 -19.07
CA ILE A 433 6.30 3.01 -20.31
C ILE A 433 7.04 3.66 -21.48
N MET A 434 7.77 4.75 -21.23
CA MET A 434 8.44 5.50 -22.31
C MET A 434 9.90 5.09 -22.51
N TYR A 435 10.59 4.63 -21.47
CA TYR A 435 12.03 4.36 -21.50
C TYR A 435 12.40 3.06 -20.78
N ARG A 436 13.44 2.36 -21.27
CA ARG A 436 14.06 1.25 -20.53
C ARG A 436 15.28 1.81 -19.79
N VAL A 437 15.07 2.28 -18.56
CA VAL A 437 16.10 2.95 -17.78
C VAL A 437 16.94 1.91 -17.04
N THR A 438 18.23 1.84 -17.35
CA THR A 438 19.22 1.10 -16.56
C THR A 438 19.89 2.06 -15.60
N ILE A 439 19.99 1.69 -14.33
CA ILE A 439 20.54 2.57 -13.30
C ILE A 439 21.78 1.90 -12.71
N LYS A 440 22.93 2.57 -12.78
CA LYS A 440 24.17 2.16 -12.11
C LYS A 440 24.45 3.12 -10.96
N GLY A 441 24.87 2.58 -9.81
CA GLY A 441 25.24 3.40 -8.65
C GLY A 441 24.06 4.01 -7.89
N ARG A 442 22.82 3.51 -8.05
CA ARG A 442 21.61 4.09 -7.41
C ARG A 442 21.75 4.32 -5.90
N SER A 443 22.48 3.45 -5.20
CA SER A 443 22.76 3.55 -3.76
C SER A 443 23.59 4.77 -3.37
N GLY A 444 24.23 5.46 -4.33
CA GLY A 444 24.95 6.70 -4.11
C GLY A 444 24.05 7.91 -3.85
N ILE A 445 22.75 7.83 -4.18
CA ILE A 445 21.79 8.89 -3.82
C ILE A 445 21.33 8.68 -2.37
N PRO A 446 21.58 9.63 -1.45
CA PRO A 446 21.26 9.47 -0.05
C PRO A 446 19.74 9.42 0.18
N GLN A 447 19.31 8.55 1.09
CA GLN A 447 17.90 8.44 1.49
C GLN A 447 17.48 9.59 2.42
N GLN A 448 18.42 10.16 3.17
CA GLN A 448 18.21 11.23 4.15
C GLN A 448 19.40 12.20 4.15
N GLY A 449 19.21 13.39 4.71
CA GLY A 449 20.24 14.44 4.74
C GLY A 449 20.30 15.31 3.48
N ALA A 450 21.02 16.42 3.58
CA ALA A 450 21.20 17.39 2.49
C ALA A 450 22.21 16.86 1.45
N ALA A 451 21.93 17.03 0.17
CA ALA A 451 22.91 16.77 -0.89
C ALA A 451 22.56 17.54 -2.18
N LEU A 452 23.58 17.77 -3.01
CA LEU A 452 23.46 18.42 -4.30
C LEU A 452 23.70 17.41 -5.43
N LEU A 453 22.69 17.15 -6.25
CA LEU A 453 22.83 16.39 -7.48
C LEU A 453 23.32 17.31 -8.60
N VAL A 454 24.38 16.89 -9.29
CA VAL A 454 24.94 17.60 -10.44
C VAL A 454 24.89 16.68 -11.65
N ALA A 455 24.08 17.05 -12.64
CA ALA A 455 23.86 16.24 -13.83
C ALA A 455 24.09 17.00 -15.13
N ASN A 456 24.38 16.27 -16.21
CA ASN A 456 24.35 16.80 -17.57
C ASN A 456 22.91 17.05 -18.05
N HIS A 457 22.71 17.98 -18.98
CA HIS A 457 21.38 18.43 -19.42
C HIS A 457 21.11 18.17 -20.91
N VAL A 458 20.64 16.97 -21.23
CA VAL A 458 20.43 16.47 -22.60
C VAL A 458 19.00 16.68 -23.09
N SER A 459 18.01 16.61 -22.19
CA SER A 459 16.59 16.61 -22.55
C SER A 459 15.70 17.24 -21.47
N TYR A 460 14.51 17.72 -21.87
CA TYR A 460 13.48 18.15 -20.91
C TYR A 460 13.01 17.03 -19.97
N VAL A 461 13.24 15.77 -20.34
CA VAL A 461 12.85 14.59 -19.55
C VAL A 461 13.90 14.21 -18.49
N ASP A 462 15.09 14.83 -18.50
CA ASP A 462 16.17 14.56 -17.56
C ASP A 462 15.69 14.64 -16.10
N ALA A 463 14.98 15.71 -15.76
CA ALA A 463 14.42 15.90 -14.42
C ALA A 463 13.42 14.78 -14.05
N LEU A 464 12.59 14.34 -14.99
CA LEU A 464 11.58 13.31 -14.75
C LEU A 464 12.20 11.92 -14.54
N ILE A 465 13.31 11.63 -15.23
CA ILE A 465 14.10 10.41 -15.03
C ILE A 465 14.81 10.46 -13.68
N LEU A 466 15.46 11.58 -13.35
CA LEU A 466 16.12 11.74 -12.05
C LEU A 466 15.13 11.64 -10.88
N MET A 467 13.91 12.15 -11.03
CA MET A 467 12.82 11.94 -10.06
C MET A 467 12.51 10.46 -9.83
N GLY A 468 12.58 9.63 -10.87
CA GLY A 468 12.14 8.23 -10.80
C GLY A 468 13.18 7.33 -10.19
N ILE A 469 14.45 7.64 -10.42
CA ILE A 469 15.55 6.88 -9.82
C ILE A 469 15.79 7.28 -8.36
N SER A 470 15.44 8.51 -7.97
CA SER A 470 15.72 9.03 -6.64
C SER A 470 14.85 8.34 -5.57
N PRO A 471 15.44 7.92 -4.43
CA PRO A 471 14.69 7.34 -3.34
C PRO A 471 13.80 8.36 -2.61
N ARG A 472 13.99 9.67 -2.86
CA ARG A 472 13.24 10.78 -2.22
C ARG A 472 13.02 11.96 -3.17
N PRO A 473 12.07 12.88 -2.89
CA PRO A 473 11.79 14.03 -3.74
C PRO A 473 13.03 14.90 -4.00
N ILE A 474 13.12 15.45 -5.21
CA ILE A 474 14.21 16.33 -5.66
C ILE A 474 13.65 17.72 -5.95
N ARG A 475 14.29 18.76 -5.41
CA ARG A 475 14.06 20.16 -5.80
C ARG A 475 14.91 20.49 -7.02
N PHE A 476 14.28 20.66 -8.18
CA PHE A 476 15.00 21.02 -9.40
C PHE A 476 15.17 22.53 -9.53
N VAL A 477 16.38 22.96 -9.83
CA VAL A 477 16.66 24.33 -10.27
C VAL A 477 16.35 24.42 -11.77
N MET A 478 15.34 25.22 -12.15
CA MET A 478 14.80 25.26 -13.51
C MET A 478 14.71 26.69 -14.04
N ALA A 479 14.91 26.89 -15.34
CA ALA A 479 14.76 28.20 -15.96
C ALA A 479 13.34 28.77 -15.75
N LYS A 480 13.24 30.03 -15.30
CA LYS A 480 11.98 30.72 -14.98
C LYS A 480 10.93 30.62 -16.09
N GLY A 481 11.34 30.76 -17.35
CA GLY A 481 10.42 30.68 -18.49
C GLY A 481 9.70 29.35 -18.62
N ILE A 482 10.35 28.23 -18.25
CA ILE A 482 9.74 26.90 -18.25
C ILE A 482 8.90 26.70 -16.98
N ALA A 483 9.44 27.12 -15.83
CA ALA A 483 8.76 27.01 -14.54
C ALA A 483 7.44 27.81 -14.49
N GLU A 484 7.28 28.81 -15.35
CA GLU A 484 6.10 29.68 -15.39
C GLU A 484 5.14 29.40 -16.57
N ILE A 485 5.34 28.32 -17.34
CA ILE A 485 4.41 27.94 -18.43
C ILE A 485 2.98 27.81 -17.86
N PRO A 486 1.96 28.43 -18.49
CA PRO A 486 0.57 28.32 -18.04
C PRO A 486 0.13 26.86 -17.87
N LEU A 487 -0.74 26.59 -16.88
CA LEU A 487 -1.15 25.24 -16.43
C LEU A 487 -0.04 24.42 -15.75
N LEU A 488 1.16 24.31 -16.35
CA LEU A 488 2.30 23.57 -15.79
C LEU A 488 2.94 24.24 -14.57
N LYS A 489 2.85 25.56 -14.46
CA LYS A 489 3.33 26.34 -13.30
C LYS A 489 2.79 25.82 -11.97
N TYR A 490 1.54 25.40 -11.93
CA TYR A 490 0.94 24.83 -10.71
C TYR A 490 1.59 23.51 -10.33
N VAL A 491 1.81 22.63 -11.32
CA VAL A 491 2.48 21.34 -11.13
C VAL A 491 3.91 21.55 -10.65
N PHE A 492 4.68 22.43 -11.30
CA PHE A 492 6.07 22.72 -10.93
C PHE A 492 6.20 23.36 -9.55
N ARG A 493 5.27 24.25 -9.18
CA ARG A 493 5.25 24.86 -7.84
C ARG A 493 4.97 23.82 -6.76
N HIS A 494 4.04 22.89 -6.99
CA HIS A 494 3.77 21.77 -6.08
C HIS A 494 4.92 20.75 -6.04
N ALA A 495 5.66 20.58 -7.14
CA ALA A 495 6.87 19.77 -7.21
C ALA A 495 8.09 20.42 -6.57
N GLY A 496 7.98 21.67 -6.09
CA GLY A 496 9.07 22.32 -5.41
C GLY A 496 10.18 22.81 -6.33
N VAL A 497 9.87 23.05 -7.60
CA VAL A 497 10.83 23.60 -8.57
C VAL A 497 11.28 24.99 -8.11
N ILE A 498 12.59 25.22 -8.17
CA ILE A 498 13.23 26.50 -7.85
C ILE A 498 13.49 27.25 -9.16
N PRO A 499 12.72 28.30 -9.49
CA PRO A 499 12.89 29.04 -10.73
C PRO A 499 14.17 29.90 -10.66
N ILE A 500 15.01 29.81 -11.68
CA ILE A 500 16.24 30.59 -11.83
C ILE A 500 16.28 31.32 -13.18
N CYS A 501 17.00 32.43 -13.24
CA CYS A 501 17.28 33.17 -14.48
C CYS A 501 18.66 33.82 -14.37
N SER A 502 19.25 34.23 -15.49
CA SER A 502 20.52 34.96 -15.43
C SER A 502 20.38 36.28 -14.66
N PRO A 503 21.40 36.70 -13.89
CA PRO A 503 21.38 37.97 -13.14
C PRO A 503 21.07 39.17 -14.05
N LYS A 504 21.65 39.18 -15.26
CA LYS A 504 21.38 40.21 -16.30
C LYS A 504 19.91 40.35 -16.71
N LYS A 505 19.10 39.28 -16.59
CA LYS A 505 17.68 39.28 -16.98
C LYS A 505 16.77 39.61 -15.80
N CYS A 506 17.04 39.06 -14.62
CA CYS A 506 16.24 39.32 -13.44
C CYS A 506 17.02 39.00 -12.16
N GLU A 507 17.67 40.03 -11.62
CA GLU A 507 18.50 39.93 -10.41
C GLU A 507 17.71 39.41 -9.19
N LYS A 508 16.47 39.90 -9.00
CA LYS A 508 15.62 39.49 -7.87
C LYS A 508 15.33 37.98 -7.87
N THR A 509 14.98 37.41 -9.03
CA THR A 509 14.72 35.96 -9.13
C THR A 509 16.01 35.17 -8.96
N TYR A 510 17.14 35.65 -9.48
CA TYR A 510 18.45 35.01 -9.26
C TYR A 510 18.78 34.91 -7.76
N GLN A 511 18.73 36.01 -7.03
CA GLN A 511 18.99 36.03 -5.58
C GLN A 511 18.00 35.18 -4.79
N HIS A 512 16.72 35.20 -5.17
CA HIS A 512 15.69 34.37 -4.54
C HIS A 512 15.95 32.87 -4.75
N ALA A 513 16.42 32.46 -5.93
CA ALA A 513 16.74 31.07 -6.23
C ALA A 513 17.84 30.55 -5.29
N PHE A 514 18.93 31.29 -5.10
CA PHE A 514 20.00 30.89 -4.18
C PHE A 514 19.52 30.81 -2.72
N LYS A 515 18.68 31.76 -2.28
CA LYS A 515 18.05 31.66 -0.94
C LYS A 515 17.20 30.41 -0.79
N GLN A 516 16.41 30.05 -1.81
CA GLN A 516 15.58 28.84 -1.79
C GLN A 516 16.42 27.56 -1.82
N ILE A 517 17.52 27.55 -2.58
CA ILE A 517 18.47 26.43 -2.60
C ILE A 517 19.09 26.25 -1.21
N ALA A 518 19.60 27.31 -0.61
CA ALA A 518 20.18 27.27 0.73
C ALA A 518 19.16 26.80 1.78
N GLN A 519 17.93 27.29 1.72
CA GLN A 519 16.86 26.85 2.60
C GLN A 519 16.52 25.36 2.41
N ALA A 520 16.42 24.89 1.16
CA ALA A 520 16.16 23.48 0.86
C ALA A 520 17.28 22.58 1.40
N LEU A 521 18.54 22.94 1.17
CA LEU A 521 19.69 22.20 1.68
C LEU A 521 19.76 22.20 3.21
N ASN A 522 19.52 23.35 3.86
CA ASN A 522 19.47 23.44 5.32
C ASN A 522 18.33 22.61 5.94
N ASN A 523 17.23 22.43 5.22
CA ASN A 523 16.13 21.55 5.60
C ASN A 523 16.45 20.05 5.36
N GLY A 524 17.67 19.72 4.92
CA GLY A 524 18.06 18.36 4.61
C GLY A 524 17.41 17.82 3.35
N GLU A 525 16.99 18.67 2.40
CA GLU A 525 16.38 18.29 1.11
C GLU A 525 17.44 18.01 0.02
N LEU A 526 17.03 17.35 -1.07
CA LEU A 526 17.90 17.01 -2.20
C LEU A 526 17.66 18.05 -3.30
N VAL A 527 18.70 18.78 -3.69
CA VAL A 527 18.61 19.79 -4.76
C VAL A 527 19.32 19.25 -5.99
N CYS A 528 18.73 19.40 -7.17
CA CYS A 528 19.37 19.03 -8.44
C CYS A 528 19.58 20.26 -9.31
N ILE A 529 20.80 20.40 -9.82
CA ILE A 529 21.19 21.45 -10.76
C ILE A 529 21.83 20.84 -12.01
N PHE A 530 21.57 21.51 -13.12
CA PHE A 530 22.15 21.25 -14.43
C PHE A 530 23.12 22.40 -14.74
N PRO A 531 24.43 22.29 -14.44
CA PRO A 531 25.33 23.44 -14.42
C PRO A 531 25.63 24.07 -15.79
N GLU A 532 25.27 23.38 -16.88
CA GLU A 532 25.38 23.88 -18.26
C GLU A 532 24.49 25.11 -18.50
N GLY A 533 23.35 25.19 -17.80
CA GLY A 533 22.38 26.28 -17.89
C GLY A 533 21.59 26.34 -19.22
N ARG A 534 21.85 25.42 -20.15
CA ARG A 534 21.12 25.22 -21.41
C ARG A 534 21.15 23.74 -21.77
N LEU A 535 20.19 23.29 -22.59
CA LEU A 535 20.22 21.95 -23.17
C LEU A 535 21.37 21.83 -24.18
N THR A 536 21.99 20.65 -24.24
CA THR A 536 23.06 20.35 -25.21
C THR A 536 22.56 20.50 -26.65
N ALA A 537 23.34 21.13 -27.54
CA ALA A 537 22.97 21.35 -28.94
C ALA A 537 23.45 20.22 -29.88
N ASP A 538 24.46 19.46 -29.46
CA ASP A 538 25.11 18.39 -30.24
C ASP A 538 25.16 17.05 -29.49
N GLY A 539 24.68 17.00 -28.25
CA GLY A 539 24.70 15.83 -27.38
C GLY A 539 26.00 15.66 -26.58
N SER A 540 26.94 16.59 -26.69
CA SER A 540 28.16 16.62 -25.88
C SER A 540 27.95 17.43 -24.59
N LEU A 541 28.74 17.14 -23.55
CA LEU A 541 28.66 17.84 -22.26
C LEU A 541 29.14 19.30 -22.40
N GLY A 542 28.28 20.27 -22.07
CA GLY A 542 28.63 21.68 -22.05
C GLY A 542 29.51 22.09 -20.86
N GLU A 543 30.04 23.31 -20.91
CA GLU A 543 30.83 23.89 -19.82
C GLU A 543 29.98 24.17 -18.58
N PHE A 544 30.49 23.78 -17.40
CA PHE A 544 29.81 23.99 -16.13
C PHE A 544 30.00 25.44 -15.62
N ARG A 545 28.88 26.08 -15.29
CA ARG A 545 28.86 27.48 -14.82
C ARG A 545 29.24 27.60 -13.33
N PRO A 546 29.75 28.77 -12.89
CA PRO A 546 30.19 29.00 -11.50
C PRO A 546 29.10 28.89 -10.43
N GLY A 547 27.82 28.85 -10.81
CA GLY A 547 26.71 28.82 -9.86
C GLY A 547 26.77 27.64 -8.87
N VAL A 548 27.36 26.51 -9.27
CA VAL A 548 27.54 25.35 -8.38
C VAL A 548 28.51 25.67 -7.23
N GLU A 549 29.57 26.43 -7.49
CA GLU A 549 30.56 26.82 -6.48
C GLU A 549 30.00 27.83 -5.50
N THR A 550 29.10 28.71 -5.97
CA THR A 550 28.36 29.62 -5.08
C THR A 550 27.46 28.85 -4.11
N ILE A 551 26.74 27.83 -4.58
CA ILE A 551 25.91 26.97 -3.71
C ILE A 551 26.77 26.28 -2.66
N LEU A 552 27.89 25.68 -3.07
CA LEU A 552 28.74 24.88 -2.18
C LEU A 552 29.52 25.71 -1.16
N ARG A 553 29.82 26.97 -1.49
CA ARG A 553 30.40 27.93 -0.54
C ARG A 553 29.45 28.25 0.60
N ASP A 554 28.17 28.46 0.29
CA ASP A 554 27.15 28.80 1.28
C ASP A 554 26.68 27.54 2.04
N ASN A 555 26.68 26.39 1.36
CA ASN A 555 26.21 25.11 1.88
C ASN A 555 27.16 23.98 1.45
N PRO A 556 28.20 23.65 2.25
CA PRO A 556 29.18 22.60 1.92
C PRO A 556 28.59 21.19 2.13
N VAL A 557 27.57 20.85 1.34
CA VAL A 557 26.87 19.55 1.38
C VAL A 557 27.51 18.54 0.41
N PRO A 558 27.35 17.23 0.63
CA PRO A 558 27.80 16.22 -0.32
C PRO A 558 27.24 16.44 -1.73
N VAL A 559 28.11 16.32 -2.74
CA VAL A 559 27.78 16.49 -4.16
C VAL A 559 27.82 15.16 -4.87
N ILE A 560 26.75 14.80 -5.57
CA ILE A 560 26.65 13.51 -6.26
C ILE A 560 26.60 13.79 -7.77
N PRO A 561 27.66 13.46 -8.52
CA PRO A 561 27.67 13.59 -9.96
C PRO A 561 26.80 12.50 -10.60
N VAL A 562 26.03 12.88 -11.62
CA VAL A 562 25.13 11.97 -12.34
C VAL A 562 25.29 12.14 -13.84
N GLY A 563 25.57 11.04 -14.54
CA GLY A 563 25.63 10.97 -16.00
C GLY A 563 24.36 10.37 -16.59
N LEU A 564 23.66 11.14 -17.42
CA LEU A 564 22.51 10.73 -18.21
C LEU A 564 22.94 10.39 -19.64
N VAL A 565 22.72 9.14 -20.06
CA VAL A 565 23.17 8.58 -21.34
C VAL A 565 21.98 8.03 -22.13
N GLY A 566 21.97 8.23 -23.45
CA GLY A 566 20.95 7.67 -24.36
C GLY A 566 19.73 8.58 -24.59
N LEU A 567 19.73 9.79 -24.02
CA LEU A 567 18.66 10.79 -24.20
C LEU A 567 18.77 11.60 -25.51
N TRP A 568 19.96 11.63 -26.12
CA TRP A 568 20.23 12.31 -27.40
C TRP A 568 19.64 11.53 -28.60
N GLY A 569 18.77 12.16 -29.38
CA GLY A 569 17.99 11.50 -30.44
C GLY A 569 16.62 10.96 -30.02
N SER A 570 16.19 11.23 -28.78
CA SER A 570 14.80 11.03 -28.36
C SER A 570 13.88 12.15 -28.87
N PHE A 571 12.55 11.93 -28.85
CA PHE A 571 11.51 12.91 -29.20
C PHE A 571 11.67 14.27 -28.48
N PHE A 572 12.29 14.27 -27.30
CA PHE A 572 12.48 15.44 -26.44
C PHE A 572 13.86 16.10 -26.58
N SER A 573 14.71 15.62 -27.50
CA SER A 573 16.03 16.18 -27.77
C SER A 573 16.04 17.08 -29.01
N HIS A 574 17.06 17.94 -29.12
CA HIS A 574 17.19 18.88 -30.24
C HIS A 574 17.76 18.27 -31.54
N LYS A 575 18.02 16.95 -31.58
CA LYS A 575 18.71 16.29 -32.71
C LYS A 575 17.96 16.40 -34.06
N HIS A 576 16.64 16.54 -34.04
CA HIS A 576 15.80 16.58 -35.25
C HIS A 576 15.02 17.90 -35.41
N GLY A 577 15.45 18.97 -34.72
CA GLY A 577 14.78 20.27 -34.70
C GLY A 577 14.57 20.79 -33.27
N HIS A 578 13.60 21.69 -33.06
CA HIS A 578 13.19 22.05 -31.71
C HIS A 578 12.62 20.80 -31.00
N ALA A 579 12.95 20.60 -29.72
CA ALA A 579 12.37 19.51 -28.94
C ALA A 579 10.82 19.54 -29.03
N LEU A 580 10.17 18.38 -29.10
CA LEU A 580 8.72 18.19 -29.26
C LEU A 580 8.12 18.45 -30.66
N THR A 581 8.92 18.76 -31.71
CA THR A 581 8.37 19.08 -33.05
C THR A 581 8.39 17.94 -34.07
N SER A 582 9.00 16.79 -33.78
CA SER A 582 9.11 15.66 -34.71
C SER A 582 8.40 14.44 -34.16
N LEU A 583 7.63 13.67 -34.95
CA LEU A 583 6.93 12.46 -34.49
C LEU A 583 7.87 11.47 -33.75
N PRO A 584 7.43 10.78 -32.68
CA PRO A 584 8.28 9.91 -31.88
C PRO A 584 8.73 8.68 -32.69
N ARG A 585 9.95 8.73 -33.25
CA ARG A 585 10.53 7.63 -34.06
C ARG A 585 11.16 6.50 -33.24
N ARG A 586 11.41 6.72 -31.95
CA ARG A 586 11.92 5.72 -30.99
C ARG A 586 11.03 5.69 -29.75
N PHE A 587 9.91 5.00 -29.83
CA PHE A 587 9.28 4.43 -28.63
C PHE A 587 10.28 3.38 -28.09
N TRP A 588 10.82 3.55 -26.87
CA TRP A 588 11.77 2.65 -26.20
C TRP A 588 13.28 2.90 -26.44
N SER A 589 13.74 4.15 -26.36
CA SER A 589 15.19 4.41 -26.22
C SER A 589 15.73 3.85 -24.89
N LYS A 590 16.82 3.06 -24.95
CA LYS A 590 17.57 2.62 -23.77
C LYS A 590 18.28 3.81 -23.15
N ILE A 591 17.96 4.12 -21.90
CA ILE A 591 18.60 5.20 -21.14
C ILE A 591 19.43 4.58 -20.04
N SER A 592 20.66 5.06 -19.84
CA SER A 592 21.45 4.71 -18.66
C SER A 592 21.59 5.94 -17.77
N VAL A 593 21.34 5.77 -16.48
CA VAL A 593 21.68 6.77 -15.48
C VAL A 593 22.80 6.21 -14.61
N ASN A 594 23.96 6.86 -14.68
CA ASN A 594 25.16 6.46 -13.97
C ASN A 594 25.39 7.46 -12.83
N VAL A 595 25.16 7.02 -11.60
CA VAL A 595 25.37 7.82 -10.39
C VAL A 595 26.79 7.54 -9.88
N GLY A 596 27.58 8.59 -9.70
CA GLY A 596 28.94 8.51 -9.17
C GLY A 596 28.99 8.50 -7.65
N GLU A 597 30.21 8.41 -7.11
CA GLU A 597 30.45 8.52 -5.67
C GLU A 597 30.26 9.97 -5.20
N ALA A 598 29.83 10.12 -3.94
CA ALA A 598 29.64 11.43 -3.34
C ALA A 598 30.99 12.12 -3.11
N ILE A 599 31.07 13.40 -3.50
CA ILE A 599 32.23 14.27 -3.31
C ILE A 599 31.90 15.24 -2.17
N GLU A 600 32.84 15.47 -1.26
CA GLU A 600 32.65 16.45 -0.19
C GLU A 600 32.50 17.87 -0.77
N GLY A 601 31.49 18.60 -0.29
CA GLY A 601 31.15 19.92 -0.82
C GLY A 601 32.24 20.98 -0.61
N THR A 602 33.13 20.80 0.38
CA THR A 602 34.27 21.68 0.64
C THR A 602 35.35 21.59 -0.43
N ASP A 603 35.49 20.41 -1.04
CA ASP A 603 36.58 20.10 -1.98
C ASP A 603 36.10 20.15 -3.44
N ALA A 604 34.79 20.13 -3.65
CA ALA A 604 34.16 20.13 -4.96
C ALA A 604 34.31 21.48 -5.68
N ASN A 605 34.93 21.46 -6.86
CA ASN A 605 34.93 22.59 -7.81
C ASN A 605 34.25 22.21 -9.12
N ARG A 606 33.84 23.22 -9.91
CA ARG A 606 33.07 22.99 -11.14
C ARG A 606 33.80 22.14 -12.19
N HIS A 607 35.13 22.26 -12.28
CA HIS A 607 35.94 21.56 -13.28
C HIS A 607 36.07 20.07 -12.94
N GLN A 608 36.28 19.75 -11.67
CA GLN A 608 36.28 18.37 -11.17
C GLN A 608 34.91 17.73 -11.36
N LEU A 609 33.82 18.44 -11.00
CA LEU A 609 32.46 17.95 -11.21
C LEU A 609 32.15 17.68 -12.70
N GLN A 610 32.61 18.56 -13.59
CA GLN A 610 32.46 18.37 -15.03
C GLN A 610 33.21 17.11 -15.51
N GLN A 611 34.45 16.89 -15.05
CA GLN A 611 35.22 15.69 -15.40
C GLN A 611 34.55 14.40 -14.91
N GLU A 612 34.04 14.40 -13.68
CA GLU A 612 33.35 13.23 -13.12
C GLU A 612 32.04 12.92 -13.86
N VAL A 613 31.23 13.94 -14.16
CA VAL A 613 30.02 13.75 -14.98
C VAL A 613 30.39 13.27 -16.38
N GLN A 614 31.47 13.76 -16.98
CA GLN A 614 31.93 13.31 -18.29
C GLN A 614 32.34 11.83 -18.30
N LYS A 615 33.04 11.36 -17.26
CA LYS A 615 33.34 9.93 -17.08
C LYS A 615 32.07 9.09 -17.00
N LEU A 616 31.09 9.53 -16.23
CA LEU A 616 29.81 8.84 -16.06
C LEU A 616 29.00 8.79 -17.37
N VAL A 617 29.05 9.86 -18.17
CA VAL A 617 28.39 9.91 -19.49
C VAL A 617 29.09 9.00 -20.51
N ALA A 618 30.41 8.80 -20.39
CA ALA A 618 31.18 7.93 -21.28
C ALA A 618 30.90 6.43 -21.08
N VAL A 619 30.29 6.03 -19.96
CA VAL A 619 29.94 4.62 -19.69
C VAL A 619 28.74 4.22 -20.57
N PRO A 620 28.90 3.26 -21.51
CA PRO A 620 27.83 2.89 -22.43
C PRO A 620 26.65 2.21 -21.71
N CYS A 621 25.46 2.32 -22.30
CA CYS A 621 24.29 1.53 -21.90
C CYS A 621 24.65 0.04 -21.98
N SER A 622 24.58 -0.69 -20.86
CA SER A 622 24.73 -2.15 -20.87
C SER A 622 23.66 -2.79 -21.77
N GLN A 623 24.06 -3.80 -22.55
CA GLN A 623 23.21 -4.46 -23.56
C GLN A 623 21.97 -5.10 -22.96
#